data_AF-A0A662XZR5-F1
#
_entry.id   AF-A0A662XZR5-F1
#
_cell.length_a   1.000
_cell.length_b   1.000
_cell.length_c   1.000
_cell.angle_alpha   90.00
_cell.angle_beta   90.00
_cell.angle_gamma   90.00
#
_symmetry.space_group_name_H-M   'P 1'
#
loop_
_entity.id
_entity.type
_entity.pdbx_description
1 polymer ?
#
loop_
_entity_poly.entity_id
_entity_poly.type
_entity_poly.pdbx_seq_one_letter_code
_entity_poly.pdbx_strand_id
1 'polypeptide(L)'
;MSGEAKEEEKELELFCALLGVPGDAFSVVISNKETTDALKKSIKAKVPDVITCAARDLQLYVARDSSKGDADRGEWLSDEGESLLTSALKRGEVDEAIKALLGGAAPMKATWDLESVFNELKMPPPSTKQIHILVQLPSADRVGTLVGQRDRGVLVLEPATKRPRTTSWQRDHGEASGAPAAQFLMEKVELEIDPAEFDLDALSEKVGSRIETPGLHAFWSSMGEFPSGYHVRQEEAVFWAVVKKLLPSVGKSPVVILGSPGVGKSCFLVLLAFYVACFQKRKVLVIRQLKEGDRKNAVVFLEGEDGEQSTGTPCKLSVYRAFSLDEVDIDAVRKAEMTRGSLVLIDGYTQSDVKASDCLRPFHVLATSCQYDKKSDDPAHKVVLPAWRFEDLLGYVLSNR
;
A
#
# COMPACT_ATOMS: atom_id res chain seq x y z
N MET A 1 -41.13 -28.27 -41.50
CA MET A 1 -39.99 -28.86 -40.77
C MET A 1 -38.91 -27.81 -40.68
N SER A 2 -39.02 -26.92 -39.68
CA SER A 2 -37.96 -25.96 -39.37
C SER A 2 -36.95 -26.74 -38.54
N GLY A 3 -35.76 -26.97 -39.11
CA GLY A 3 -34.66 -27.55 -38.37
C GLY A 3 -34.18 -26.54 -37.35
N GLU A 4 -34.46 -26.80 -36.07
CA GLU A 4 -33.72 -26.18 -34.98
C GLU A 4 -32.24 -26.51 -35.21
N ALA A 5 -31.46 -25.47 -35.53
CA ALA A 5 -30.02 -25.57 -35.47
C ALA A 5 -29.67 -25.92 -34.02
N LYS A 6 -29.23 -27.16 -33.77
CA LYS A 6 -28.64 -27.53 -32.49
C LYS A 6 -27.41 -26.65 -32.32
N GLU A 7 -27.48 -25.67 -31.43
CA GLU A 7 -26.29 -24.95 -30.96
C GLU A 7 -25.33 -25.98 -30.36
N GLU A 8 -24.26 -26.30 -31.09
CA GLU A 8 -23.24 -27.23 -30.63
C GLU A 8 -22.47 -26.61 -29.46
N GLU A 9 -22.49 -27.31 -28.33
CA GLU A 9 -21.65 -27.00 -27.18
C GLU A 9 -20.18 -27.27 -27.56
N LYS A 10 -19.32 -26.26 -27.40
CA LYS A 10 -17.93 -26.31 -27.81
C LYS A 10 -17.03 -25.98 -26.62
N GLU A 11 -16.06 -26.84 -26.35
CA GLU A 11 -14.99 -26.54 -25.40
C GLU A 11 -14.05 -25.47 -25.98
N LEU A 12 -13.75 -24.47 -25.15
CA LEU A 12 -12.84 -23.38 -25.42
C LEU A 12 -11.61 -23.54 -24.53
N GLU A 13 -10.43 -23.37 -25.13
CA GLU A 13 -9.19 -23.19 -24.38
C GLU A 13 -8.88 -21.69 -24.32
N LEU A 14 -8.96 -21.12 -23.11
CA LEU A 14 -8.75 -19.69 -22.86
C LEU A 14 -7.44 -19.48 -22.10
N PHE A 15 -6.59 -18.60 -22.61
CA PHE A 15 -5.40 -18.14 -21.90
C PHE A 15 -5.72 -16.90 -21.06
N CYS A 16 -5.45 -17.00 -19.77
CA CYS A 16 -5.76 -16.00 -18.77
C CYS A 16 -4.48 -15.39 -18.20
N ALA A 17 -4.46 -14.07 -17.99
CA ALA A 17 -3.35 -13.36 -17.34
C ALA A 17 -3.84 -12.64 -16.08
N LEU A 18 -3.08 -12.75 -15.00
CA LEU A 18 -3.36 -12.03 -13.75
C LEU A 18 -2.78 -10.62 -13.82
N LEU A 19 -3.59 -9.62 -13.46
CA LEU A 19 -3.12 -8.24 -13.36
C LEU A 19 -2.43 -8.02 -12.01
N GLY A 20 -1.28 -7.34 -12.03
CA GLY A 20 -0.54 -7.01 -10.80
C GLY A 20 0.23 -8.19 -10.19
N VAL A 21 0.23 -9.36 -10.83
CA VAL A 21 0.95 -10.55 -10.38
C VAL A 21 1.95 -10.95 -11.47
N PRO A 22 3.26 -11.03 -11.17
CA PRO A 22 4.25 -11.46 -12.15
C PRO A 22 4.06 -12.94 -12.50
N GLY A 23 4.12 -13.26 -13.79
CA GLY A 23 3.95 -14.62 -14.29
C GLY A 23 3.48 -14.69 -15.75
N ASP A 24 3.58 -15.88 -16.33
CA ASP A 24 3.06 -16.16 -17.66
C ASP A 24 1.54 -16.43 -17.64
N ALA A 25 0.88 -16.24 -18.78
CA ALA A 25 -0.52 -16.59 -18.94
C ALA A 25 -0.72 -18.12 -18.81
N PHE A 26 -1.87 -18.53 -18.27
CA PHE A 26 -2.20 -19.93 -18.04
C PHE A 26 -3.50 -20.32 -18.75
N SER A 27 -3.61 -21.58 -19.17
CA SER A 27 -4.79 -22.07 -19.89
C SER A 27 -5.89 -22.57 -18.94
N VAL A 28 -7.13 -22.26 -19.30
CA VAL A 28 -8.37 -22.74 -18.68
C VAL A 28 -9.25 -23.31 -19.78
N VAL A 29 -9.67 -24.56 -19.61
CA VAL A 29 -10.61 -25.23 -20.54
C VAL A 29 -12.02 -25.09 -19.97
N ILE A 30 -12.96 -24.59 -20.77
CA ILE A 30 -14.34 -24.34 -20.37
C ILE A 30 -15.30 -24.38 -21.57
N SER A 31 -16.55 -24.81 -21.38
CA SER A 31 -17.58 -24.78 -22.43
C SER A 31 -17.98 -23.35 -22.78
N ASN A 32 -18.24 -23.08 -24.06
CA ASN A 32 -18.70 -21.77 -24.54
C ASN A 32 -20.07 -21.36 -23.95
N LYS A 33 -20.90 -22.33 -23.57
CA LYS A 33 -22.21 -22.10 -22.94
C LYS A 33 -22.14 -21.88 -21.44
N GLU A 34 -20.97 -22.05 -20.83
CA GLU A 34 -20.78 -21.80 -19.42
C GLU A 34 -20.74 -20.30 -19.10
N THR A 35 -21.12 -19.99 -17.87
CA THR A 35 -21.21 -18.60 -17.41
C THR A 35 -19.86 -18.01 -17.05
N THR A 36 -19.79 -16.68 -17.04
CA THR A 36 -18.63 -15.95 -16.50
C THR A 36 -18.36 -16.33 -15.03
N ASP A 37 -19.38 -16.66 -14.23
CA ASP A 37 -19.17 -17.16 -12.84
C ASP A 37 -18.48 -18.53 -12.80
N ALA A 38 -18.86 -19.44 -13.71
CA ALA A 38 -18.18 -20.73 -13.86
C ALA A 38 -16.71 -20.53 -14.27
N LEU A 39 -16.44 -19.60 -15.18
CA LEU A 39 -15.07 -19.23 -15.57
C LEU A 39 -14.25 -18.72 -14.37
N LYS A 40 -14.82 -17.85 -13.52
CA LYS A 40 -14.14 -17.38 -12.30
C LYS A 40 -13.76 -18.53 -11.37
N LYS A 41 -14.64 -19.52 -11.20
CA LYS A 41 -14.36 -20.71 -10.37
C LYS A 41 -13.23 -21.55 -10.97
N SER A 42 -13.24 -21.78 -12.29
CA SER A 42 -12.19 -22.52 -12.98
C SER A 42 -10.83 -21.84 -12.91
N ILE A 43 -10.80 -20.51 -13.06
CA ILE A 43 -9.57 -19.70 -12.89
C ILE A 43 -9.02 -19.86 -11.48
N LYS A 44 -9.85 -19.69 -10.45
CA LYS A 44 -9.42 -19.86 -9.05
C LYS A 44 -8.87 -21.26 -8.78
N ALA A 45 -9.51 -22.30 -9.30
CA ALA A 45 -9.07 -23.68 -9.12
C ALA A 45 -7.70 -23.96 -9.77
N LYS A 46 -7.33 -23.22 -10.81
CA LYS A 46 -6.07 -23.40 -11.55
C LYS A 46 -4.85 -22.80 -10.83
N VAL A 47 -5.06 -21.73 -10.07
CA VAL A 47 -4.00 -20.99 -9.36
C VAL A 47 -4.40 -20.66 -7.90
N PRO A 48 -4.69 -21.69 -7.07
CA PRO A 48 -5.24 -21.49 -5.72
C PRO A 48 -4.27 -20.80 -4.76
N ASP A 49 -2.96 -20.96 -4.97
CA ASP A 49 -1.91 -20.37 -4.12
C ASP A 49 -1.78 -18.85 -4.32
N VAL A 50 -2.22 -18.35 -5.48
CA VAL A 50 -2.19 -16.93 -5.83
C VAL A 50 -3.56 -16.29 -5.58
N ILE A 51 -4.66 -16.97 -5.91
CA ILE A 51 -6.02 -16.45 -5.75
C ILE A 51 -6.62 -16.89 -4.41
N THR A 52 -6.34 -16.10 -3.37
CA THR A 52 -6.81 -16.36 -2.00
C THR A 52 -8.24 -15.85 -1.74
N CYS A 53 -8.70 -14.84 -2.47
CA CYS A 53 -10.05 -14.28 -2.37
C CYS A 53 -11.15 -15.21 -2.92
N ALA A 54 -12.43 -14.91 -2.70
CA ALA A 54 -13.51 -15.72 -3.26
C ALA A 54 -13.60 -15.53 -4.79
N ALA A 55 -13.94 -16.59 -5.53
CA ALA A 55 -14.01 -16.52 -7.00
C ALA A 55 -14.97 -15.41 -7.49
N ARG A 56 -16.05 -15.15 -6.74
CA ARG A 56 -17.02 -14.09 -7.06
C ARG A 56 -16.40 -12.67 -7.06
N ASP A 57 -15.34 -12.48 -6.28
CA ASP A 57 -14.68 -11.19 -6.09
C ASP A 57 -13.69 -10.87 -7.24
N LEU A 58 -13.39 -11.85 -8.10
CA LEU A 58 -12.60 -11.66 -9.31
C LEU A 58 -13.36 -10.78 -10.31
N GLN A 59 -12.69 -9.83 -10.93
CA GLN A 59 -13.20 -9.09 -12.09
C GLN A 59 -12.50 -9.60 -13.35
N LEU A 60 -13.29 -10.02 -14.33
CA LEU A 60 -12.78 -10.56 -15.59
C LEU A 60 -13.02 -9.54 -16.71
N TYR A 61 -12.02 -9.35 -17.56
CA TYR A 61 -12.08 -8.49 -18.73
C TYR A 61 -11.67 -9.29 -19.96
N VAL A 62 -12.34 -9.05 -21.08
CA VAL A 62 -11.91 -9.59 -22.38
C VAL A 62 -10.66 -8.84 -22.81
N ALA A 63 -9.58 -9.57 -23.07
CA ALA A 63 -8.28 -9.03 -23.45
C ALA A 63 -8.28 -8.59 -24.93
N ARG A 64 -9.03 -7.52 -25.23
CA ARG A 64 -9.18 -6.97 -26.58
C ARG A 64 -8.07 -5.95 -26.85
N ASP A 65 -7.37 -6.09 -27.97
CA ASP A 65 -6.45 -5.08 -28.47
C ASP A 65 -7.24 -3.93 -29.12
N SER A 66 -7.33 -2.80 -28.43
CA SER A 66 -8.02 -1.60 -28.91
C SER A 66 -7.27 -0.86 -30.02
N SER A 67 -6.00 -1.22 -30.29
CA SER A 67 -5.15 -0.56 -31.28
C SER A 67 -5.18 -1.22 -32.66
N LYS A 68 -5.67 -2.47 -32.76
CA LYS A 68 -5.62 -3.27 -34.00
C LYS A 68 -6.97 -3.77 -34.52
N GLY A 69 -8.05 -3.57 -33.76
CA GLY A 69 -9.40 -3.91 -34.20
C GLY A 69 -10.00 -2.90 -35.19
N ASP A 70 -10.76 -3.40 -36.16
CA ASP A 70 -11.73 -2.57 -36.89
C ASP A 70 -12.84 -2.13 -35.91
N ALA A 71 -13.49 -1.00 -36.17
CA ALA A 71 -14.65 -0.55 -35.37
C ALA A 71 -15.73 -1.63 -35.27
N ASP A 72 -15.78 -2.51 -36.27
CA ASP A 72 -16.73 -3.61 -36.39
C ASP A 72 -16.21 -5.00 -36.01
N ARG A 73 -14.94 -5.17 -35.60
CA ARG A 73 -14.42 -6.49 -35.20
C ARG A 73 -13.37 -6.38 -34.09
N GLY A 74 -13.56 -7.15 -33.03
CA GLY A 74 -12.58 -7.26 -31.95
C GLY A 74 -11.38 -8.10 -32.34
N GLU A 75 -10.22 -7.83 -31.73
CA GLU A 75 -9.01 -8.64 -31.89
C GLU A 75 -8.44 -8.99 -30.51
N TRP A 76 -7.99 -10.24 -30.35
CA TRP A 76 -7.37 -10.71 -29.11
C TRP A 76 -6.00 -10.08 -28.91
N LEU A 77 -5.60 -9.90 -27.65
CA LEU A 77 -4.25 -9.47 -27.31
C LEU A 77 -3.24 -10.56 -27.70
N SER A 78 -2.31 -10.23 -28.58
CA SER A 78 -1.27 -11.17 -29.02
C SER A 78 -0.24 -11.44 -27.91
N ASP A 79 0.10 -12.71 -27.71
CA ASP A 79 1.22 -13.14 -26.86
C ASP A 79 2.56 -13.20 -27.64
N GLU A 80 2.51 -13.16 -28.98
CA GLU A 80 3.68 -13.35 -29.86
C GLU A 80 4.43 -12.07 -30.22
N GLY A 81 4.65 -11.18 -29.25
CA GLY A 81 5.55 -10.05 -29.46
C GLY A 81 6.01 -9.41 -28.17
N GLU A 82 7.15 -8.72 -28.23
CA GLU A 82 7.63 -7.77 -27.20
C GLU A 82 6.75 -6.51 -27.18
N SER A 83 5.43 -6.66 -27.19
CA SER A 83 4.56 -5.54 -26.89
C SER A 83 4.81 -5.12 -25.44
N LEU A 84 4.85 -3.82 -25.20
CA LEU A 84 5.00 -3.26 -23.86
C LEU A 84 3.93 -3.81 -22.90
N LEU A 85 2.73 -4.10 -23.42
CA LEU A 85 1.61 -4.67 -22.68
C LEU A 85 1.89 -6.10 -22.20
N THR A 86 2.31 -7.01 -23.09
CA THR A 86 2.60 -8.40 -22.72
C THR A 86 3.80 -8.48 -21.79
N SER A 87 4.77 -7.59 -21.97
CA SER A 87 5.93 -7.49 -21.08
C SER A 87 5.55 -6.93 -19.70
N ALA A 88 4.67 -5.94 -19.63
CA ALA A 88 4.14 -5.41 -18.37
C ALA A 88 3.31 -6.45 -17.62
N LEU A 89 2.45 -7.21 -18.34
CA LEU A 89 1.70 -8.33 -17.77
C LEU A 89 2.62 -9.38 -17.17
N LYS A 90 3.68 -9.79 -17.88
CA LYS A 90 4.66 -10.77 -17.35
C LYS A 90 5.41 -10.28 -16.12
N ARG A 91 5.71 -8.98 -16.05
CA ARG A 91 6.36 -8.35 -14.89
C ARG A 91 5.38 -8.04 -13.74
N GLY A 92 4.07 -8.24 -13.93
CA GLY A 92 3.06 -7.88 -12.95
C GLY A 92 2.91 -6.37 -12.73
N GLU A 93 3.38 -5.56 -13.69
CA GLU A 93 3.27 -4.09 -13.62
C GLU A 93 1.88 -3.67 -14.11
N VAL A 94 1.15 -2.85 -13.35
CA VAL A 94 -0.11 -2.23 -13.80
C VAL A 94 0.20 -0.81 -14.27
N ASP A 95 0.80 -0.71 -15.46
CA ASP A 95 1.22 0.56 -16.07
C ASP A 95 0.04 1.29 -16.76
N GLU A 96 0.25 2.54 -17.18
CA GLU A 96 -0.73 3.37 -17.91
C GLU A 96 -1.29 2.66 -19.15
N ALA A 97 -0.54 1.75 -19.77
CA ALA A 97 -1.02 0.93 -20.87
C ALA A 97 -2.11 -0.08 -20.46
N ILE A 98 -1.99 -0.73 -19.30
CA ILE A 98 -3.01 -1.64 -18.76
C ILE A 98 -4.20 -0.84 -18.24
N LYS A 99 -3.96 0.34 -17.63
CA LYS A 99 -5.04 1.25 -17.25
C LYS A 99 -5.81 1.78 -18.46
N ALA A 100 -5.14 2.09 -19.56
CA ALA A 100 -5.79 2.48 -20.82
C ALA A 100 -6.61 1.31 -21.42
N LEU A 101 -6.09 0.08 -21.33
CA LEU A 101 -6.78 -1.14 -21.77
C LEU A 101 -8.07 -1.40 -20.98
N LEU A 102 -8.05 -1.12 -19.67
CA LEU A 102 -9.20 -1.29 -18.77
C LEU A 102 -10.12 -0.05 -18.72
N GLY A 103 -9.58 1.14 -19.00
CA GLY A 103 -10.24 2.44 -18.82
C GLY A 103 -11.44 2.70 -19.74
N GLY A 104 -11.65 1.84 -20.74
CA GLY A 104 -12.86 1.81 -21.58
C GLY A 104 -13.59 0.47 -21.60
N ALA A 105 -13.09 -0.55 -20.89
CA ALA A 105 -13.64 -1.91 -20.93
C ALA A 105 -14.56 -2.17 -19.74
N ALA A 106 -15.82 -2.54 -20.00
CA ALA A 106 -16.71 -3.01 -18.95
C ALA A 106 -16.31 -4.44 -18.51
N PRO A 107 -16.31 -4.74 -17.20
CA PRO A 107 -16.06 -6.10 -16.72
C PRO A 107 -17.15 -7.05 -17.23
N MET A 108 -16.77 -8.31 -17.46
CA MET A 108 -17.69 -9.36 -17.90
C MET A 108 -18.80 -9.56 -16.87
N LYS A 109 -20.05 -9.58 -17.33
CA LYS A 109 -21.22 -9.78 -16.47
C LYS A 109 -21.33 -11.23 -16.06
N ALA A 110 -21.45 -11.49 -14.76
CA ALA A 110 -21.49 -12.85 -14.19
C ALA A 110 -22.60 -13.75 -14.77
N THR A 111 -23.72 -13.13 -15.17
CA THR A 111 -24.90 -13.83 -15.70
C THR A 111 -24.80 -14.19 -17.18
N TRP A 112 -23.79 -13.71 -17.89
CA TRP A 112 -23.63 -13.98 -19.32
C TRP A 112 -22.76 -15.21 -19.54
N ASP A 113 -23.20 -16.04 -20.48
CA ASP A 113 -22.36 -17.10 -21.05
C ASP A 113 -21.25 -16.52 -21.94
N LEU A 114 -20.18 -17.29 -22.10
CA LEU A 114 -18.98 -16.84 -22.81
C LEU A 114 -19.26 -16.58 -24.30
N GLU A 115 -20.13 -17.39 -24.91
CA GLU A 115 -20.57 -17.22 -26.29
C GLU A 115 -21.23 -15.85 -26.50
N SER A 116 -22.18 -15.47 -25.66
CA SER A 116 -22.86 -14.17 -25.69
C SER A 116 -21.87 -13.01 -25.51
N VAL A 117 -20.93 -13.14 -24.56
CA VAL A 117 -19.90 -12.11 -24.34
C VAL A 117 -19.03 -11.92 -25.57
N PHE A 118 -18.54 -13.01 -26.18
CA PHE A 118 -17.66 -12.93 -27.35
C PHE A 118 -18.40 -12.49 -28.61
N ASN A 119 -19.67 -12.87 -28.77
CA ASN A 119 -20.50 -12.42 -29.89
C ASN A 119 -20.82 -10.93 -29.79
N GLU A 120 -21.17 -10.41 -28.60
CA GLU A 120 -21.43 -8.98 -28.40
C GLU A 120 -20.19 -8.12 -28.69
N LEU A 121 -19.02 -8.58 -28.24
CA LEU A 121 -17.76 -7.90 -28.49
C LEU A 121 -17.16 -8.20 -29.87
N LYS A 122 -17.87 -9.01 -30.68
CA LYS A 122 -17.48 -9.44 -32.03
C LYS A 122 -16.05 -10.02 -32.06
N MET A 123 -15.70 -10.80 -31.04
CA MET A 123 -14.39 -11.43 -30.90
C MET A 123 -14.30 -12.68 -31.79
N PRO A 124 -13.18 -12.92 -32.47
CA PRO A 124 -12.97 -14.16 -33.20
C PRO A 124 -12.88 -15.35 -32.24
N PRO A 125 -13.08 -16.59 -32.71
CA PRO A 125 -12.88 -17.78 -31.88
C PRO A 125 -11.50 -17.78 -31.21
N PRO A 126 -11.40 -18.13 -29.92
CA PRO A 126 -10.14 -18.26 -29.20
C PRO A 126 -9.14 -19.18 -29.92
N SER A 127 -7.86 -18.81 -29.94
CA SER A 127 -6.79 -19.61 -30.54
C SER A 127 -5.49 -19.51 -29.74
N THR A 128 -4.49 -20.33 -30.04
CA THR A 128 -3.21 -20.30 -29.32
C THR A 128 -2.45 -19.00 -29.61
N LYS A 129 -1.43 -18.67 -28.79
CA LYS A 129 -0.57 -17.47 -28.94
C LYS A 129 -1.28 -16.13 -28.69
N GLN A 130 -2.39 -16.17 -27.98
CA GLN A 130 -3.23 -15.02 -27.67
C GLN A 130 -3.62 -15.06 -26.20
N ILE A 131 -3.70 -13.90 -25.56
CA ILE A 131 -4.31 -13.73 -24.23
C ILE A 131 -5.78 -13.37 -24.45
N HIS A 132 -6.66 -14.06 -23.75
CA HIS A 132 -8.11 -13.95 -23.94
C HIS A 132 -8.78 -13.23 -22.78
N ILE A 133 -8.35 -13.50 -21.56
CA ILE A 133 -8.97 -12.98 -20.34
C ILE A 133 -7.92 -12.31 -19.46
N LEU A 134 -8.22 -11.09 -19.02
CA LEU A 134 -7.47 -10.42 -17.96
C LEU A 134 -8.24 -10.59 -16.65
N VAL A 135 -7.53 -11.04 -15.63
CA VAL A 135 -8.08 -11.34 -14.31
C VAL A 135 -7.60 -10.27 -13.35
N GLN A 136 -8.50 -9.42 -12.92
CA GLN A 136 -8.24 -8.46 -11.87
C GLN A 136 -8.66 -9.07 -10.52
N LEU A 137 -7.68 -9.15 -9.62
CA LEU A 137 -7.93 -9.49 -8.22
C LEU A 137 -8.64 -8.30 -7.54
N PRO A 138 -9.54 -8.55 -6.59
CA PRO A 138 -10.09 -7.47 -5.78
C PRO A 138 -8.91 -6.75 -5.12
N SER A 139 -8.75 -5.47 -5.44
CA SER A 139 -8.02 -4.58 -4.56
C SER A 139 -8.69 -4.68 -3.17
N ALA A 140 -7.90 -4.59 -2.12
CA ALA A 140 -8.38 -4.77 -0.74
C ALA A 140 -9.55 -3.84 -0.33
N ASP A 141 -9.95 -2.91 -1.21
CA ASP A 141 -11.02 -1.93 -1.05
C ASP A 141 -12.41 -2.38 -1.56
N ARG A 142 -12.59 -3.58 -2.15
CA ARG A 142 -13.90 -3.97 -2.72
C ARG A 142 -14.46 -5.28 -2.19
N VAL A 143 -14.86 -5.29 -0.92
CA VAL A 143 -15.95 -6.14 -0.45
C VAL A 143 -16.99 -5.27 0.27
N GLY A 144 -17.95 -4.80 -0.53
CA GLY A 144 -19.37 -4.56 -0.17
C GLY A 144 -19.77 -3.40 0.74
N THR A 145 -20.44 -2.38 0.18
CA THR A 145 -21.84 -2.08 0.54
C THR A 145 -22.53 -1.31 -0.60
N LEU A 146 -23.56 -1.93 -1.19
CA LEU A 146 -24.55 -1.26 -2.05
C LEU A 146 -25.67 -0.71 -1.16
N VAL A 147 -25.66 0.58 -0.81
CA VAL A 147 -26.88 1.35 -0.54
C VAL A 147 -26.64 2.83 -0.85
N GLY A 148 -27.46 3.37 -1.76
CA GLY A 148 -27.81 4.80 -1.78
C GLY A 148 -27.07 5.68 -2.78
N GLN A 149 -27.58 5.74 -4.01
CA GLN A 149 -27.38 6.91 -4.87
C GLN A 149 -27.81 8.17 -4.10
N ARG A 150 -26.85 9.04 -3.78
CA ARG A 150 -27.01 10.49 -3.89
C ARG A 150 -25.74 11.08 -4.48
N ASP A 151 -25.96 11.67 -5.64
CA ASP A 151 -25.06 12.47 -6.42
C ASP A 151 -24.43 13.57 -5.55
N ARG A 152 -23.13 13.44 -5.30
CA ARG A 152 -22.24 14.53 -4.90
C ARG A 152 -20.84 14.11 -5.30
N GLY A 153 -20.35 14.66 -6.41
CA GLY A 153 -18.99 14.46 -6.89
C GLY A 153 -18.00 14.78 -5.77
N VAL A 154 -17.45 13.73 -5.17
CA VAL A 154 -16.21 13.81 -4.41
C VAL A 154 -15.11 13.67 -5.45
N LEU A 155 -14.49 14.79 -5.80
CA LEU A 155 -13.19 14.78 -6.44
C LEU A 155 -12.25 14.07 -5.47
N VAL A 156 -11.97 12.79 -5.74
CA VAL A 156 -10.83 12.09 -5.15
C VAL A 156 -9.60 12.84 -5.65
N LEU A 157 -9.06 13.71 -4.80
CA LEU A 157 -7.73 14.27 -5.02
C LEU A 157 -6.76 13.12 -4.84
N GLU A 158 -6.40 12.46 -5.95
CA GLU A 158 -5.16 11.70 -5.99
C GLU A 158 -4.03 12.65 -5.55
N PRO A 159 -3.17 12.29 -4.60
CA PRO A 159 -2.04 13.12 -4.24
C PRO A 159 -1.20 13.33 -5.49
N ALA A 160 -1.10 14.59 -5.93
CA ALA A 160 -0.36 14.99 -7.12
C ALA A 160 1.14 14.75 -6.88
N THR A 161 1.58 13.52 -7.08
CA THR A 161 2.97 13.12 -6.90
C THR A 161 3.73 13.66 -8.10
N LYS A 162 4.45 14.78 -7.93
CA LYS A 162 5.39 15.24 -8.95
C LYS A 162 6.45 14.17 -9.15
N ARG A 163 6.92 14.00 -10.40
CA ARG A 163 7.96 13.02 -10.81
C ARG A 163 9.02 12.82 -9.71
N PRO A 164 9.22 11.59 -9.20
CA PRO A 164 10.20 11.35 -8.15
C PRO A 164 11.60 11.76 -8.60
N ARG A 165 12.38 12.37 -7.70
CA ARG A 165 13.80 12.65 -7.93
C ARG A 165 14.63 11.78 -7.01
N THR A 166 15.54 11.00 -7.57
CA THR A 166 16.41 10.15 -6.75
C THR A 166 17.60 10.94 -6.23
N THR A 167 17.84 10.88 -4.92
CA THR A 167 19.01 11.48 -4.28
C THR A 167 19.99 10.35 -3.92
N SER A 168 21.26 10.47 -4.32
CA SER A 168 22.31 9.51 -3.95
C SER A 168 22.90 9.87 -2.58
N TRP A 169 23.10 8.85 -1.75
CA TRP A 169 23.68 8.94 -0.43
C TRP A 169 24.92 8.07 -0.36
N GLN A 170 25.96 8.61 0.29
CA GLN A 170 27.26 7.96 0.39
C GLN A 170 27.43 7.31 1.76
N ARG A 171 27.99 6.10 1.77
CA ARG A 171 28.54 5.50 2.99
C ARG A 171 29.89 6.15 3.30
N ASP A 172 30.11 6.52 4.56
CA ASP A 172 31.46 6.83 5.05
C ASP A 172 32.22 5.51 5.23
N HIS A 173 33.29 5.31 4.45
CA HIS A 173 34.26 4.26 4.75
C HIS A 173 35.25 4.80 5.77
N GLY A 174 35.47 4.06 6.87
CA GLY A 174 36.68 4.25 7.67
C GLY A 174 37.90 4.09 6.77
N GLU A 175 38.91 4.95 6.94
CA GLU A 175 40.08 5.24 6.07
C GLU A 175 40.94 4.06 5.56
N ALA A 176 40.55 2.79 5.72
CA ALA A 176 41.42 1.64 5.53
C ALA A 176 41.23 0.83 4.24
N SER A 177 40.31 1.18 3.33
CA SER A 177 40.15 0.44 2.07
C SER A 177 39.82 1.38 0.92
N GLY A 178 40.74 1.48 -0.05
CA GLY A 178 40.59 2.27 -1.29
C GLY A 178 39.52 1.72 -2.26
N ALA A 179 38.44 1.13 -1.75
CA ALA A 179 37.25 0.79 -2.52
C ALA A 179 36.35 2.04 -2.67
N PRO A 180 35.68 2.24 -3.81
CA PRO A 180 34.74 3.35 -3.96
C PRO A 180 33.66 3.28 -2.88
N ALA A 181 33.28 4.45 -2.32
CA ALA A 181 32.18 4.56 -1.36
C ALA A 181 30.92 3.93 -1.97
N ALA A 182 30.43 2.85 -1.34
CA ALA A 182 29.18 2.24 -1.76
C ALA A 182 28.06 3.26 -1.53
N GLN A 183 27.22 3.44 -2.54
CA GLN A 183 26.13 4.42 -2.54
C GLN A 183 24.80 3.70 -2.45
N PHE A 184 23.87 4.27 -1.70
CA PHE A 184 22.47 3.87 -1.70
C PHE A 184 21.61 5.06 -2.12
N LEU A 185 20.39 4.77 -2.58
CA LEU A 185 19.51 5.78 -3.15
C LEU A 185 18.32 5.97 -2.21
N MET A 186 18.01 7.23 -1.87
CA MET A 186 16.71 7.58 -1.31
C MET A 186 15.91 8.37 -2.34
N GLU A 187 14.67 7.97 -2.53
CA GLU A 187 13.72 8.66 -3.38
C GLU A 187 13.26 9.94 -2.68
N LYS A 188 13.45 11.10 -3.31
CA LYS A 188 12.82 12.35 -2.90
C LYS A 188 11.42 12.43 -3.53
N VAL A 189 10.43 12.58 -2.67
CA VAL A 189 9.02 12.72 -3.00
C VAL A 189 8.51 14.02 -2.37
N GLU A 190 7.85 14.85 -3.18
CA GLU A 190 7.05 15.96 -2.65
C GLU A 190 5.65 15.41 -2.37
N LEU A 191 5.28 15.36 -1.09
CA LEU A 191 3.97 14.86 -0.67
C LEU A 191 3.03 16.02 -0.44
N GLU A 192 1.77 15.83 -0.84
CA GLU A 192 0.65 16.69 -0.48
C GLU A 192 -0.41 15.80 0.15
N ILE A 193 -0.48 15.78 1.49
CA ILE A 193 -1.40 14.93 2.26
C ILE A 193 -2.35 15.82 3.04
N ASP A 194 -3.63 15.44 3.08
CA ASP A 194 -4.66 16.13 3.86
C ASP A 194 -4.30 16.05 5.36
N PRO A 195 -4.12 17.19 6.05
CA PRO A 195 -3.85 17.19 7.48
C PRO A 195 -4.91 16.47 8.31
N ALA A 196 -6.15 16.35 7.82
CA ALA A 196 -7.21 15.60 8.50
C ALA A 196 -6.87 14.10 8.71
N GLU A 197 -5.89 13.55 7.99
CA GLU A 197 -5.42 12.17 8.16
C GLU A 197 -4.49 11.98 9.36
N PHE A 198 -3.78 13.02 9.81
CA PHE A 198 -2.72 12.91 10.83
C PHE A 198 -2.68 14.02 11.88
N ASP A 199 -3.52 15.03 11.77
CA ASP A 199 -3.68 16.06 12.80
C ASP A 199 -4.27 15.44 14.07
N LEU A 200 -3.41 15.20 15.06
CA LEU A 200 -3.80 14.58 16.32
C LEU A 200 -4.80 15.44 17.11
N ASP A 201 -4.84 16.76 16.90
CA ASP A 201 -5.83 17.64 17.54
C ASP A 201 -7.18 17.46 16.85
N ALA A 202 -7.25 17.58 15.52
CA ALA A 202 -8.50 17.39 14.76
C ALA A 202 -9.04 15.96 14.84
N LEU A 203 -8.16 14.95 14.85
CA LEU A 203 -8.57 13.55 15.04
C LEU A 203 -9.19 13.35 16.42
N SER A 204 -8.71 14.04 17.46
CA SER A 204 -9.22 13.86 18.83
C SER A 204 -10.67 14.31 19.00
N GLU A 205 -11.17 15.17 18.11
CA GLU A 205 -12.57 15.59 18.06
C GLU A 205 -13.49 14.55 17.39
N LYS A 206 -12.90 13.56 16.70
CA LYS A 206 -13.62 12.54 15.92
C LYS A 206 -13.59 11.16 16.58
N VAL A 207 -13.44 11.11 17.90
CA VAL A 207 -13.47 9.85 18.67
C VAL A 207 -14.71 9.02 18.34
N GLY A 208 -14.51 7.72 18.17
CA GLY A 208 -15.52 6.74 17.77
C GLY A 208 -15.79 6.70 16.27
N SER A 209 -15.17 7.59 15.48
CA SER A 209 -15.34 7.64 14.03
C SER A 209 -14.18 6.95 13.30
N ARG A 210 -14.47 6.43 12.11
CA ARG A 210 -13.46 6.00 11.13
C ARG A 210 -13.14 7.18 10.21
N ILE A 211 -11.86 7.48 10.07
CA ILE A 211 -11.33 8.53 9.20
C ILE A 211 -10.63 7.84 8.04
N GLU A 212 -10.97 8.20 6.81
CA GLU A 212 -10.23 7.72 5.64
C GLU A 212 -8.83 8.32 5.64
N THR A 213 -7.84 7.50 5.31
CA THR A 213 -6.42 7.86 5.29
C THR A 213 -5.76 7.46 3.97
N PRO A 214 -6.30 7.91 2.81
CA PRO A 214 -5.83 7.48 1.50
C PRO A 214 -4.39 7.94 1.21
N GLY A 215 -3.99 9.15 1.65
CA GLY A 215 -2.65 9.68 1.43
C GLY A 215 -1.61 8.90 2.21
N LEU A 216 -1.84 8.66 3.51
CA LEU A 216 -0.96 7.84 4.34
C LEU A 216 -0.93 6.39 3.87
N HIS A 217 -2.08 5.81 3.51
CA HIS A 217 -2.16 4.44 3.01
C HIS A 217 -1.34 4.26 1.73
N ALA A 218 -1.55 5.13 0.73
CA ALA A 218 -0.80 5.07 -0.52
C ALA A 218 0.70 5.25 -0.28
N PHE A 219 1.08 6.21 0.58
CA PHE A 219 2.48 6.48 0.88
C PHE A 219 3.20 5.30 1.53
N TRP A 220 2.58 4.61 2.49
CA TRP A 220 3.18 3.52 3.25
C TRP A 220 2.99 2.12 2.63
N SER A 221 2.25 1.98 1.53
CA SER A 221 1.92 0.70 0.88
C SER A 221 3.11 -0.26 0.71
N SER A 222 4.29 0.22 0.32
CA SER A 222 5.51 -0.58 0.15
C SER A 222 6.50 -0.52 1.33
N MET A 223 6.12 0.13 2.44
CA MET A 223 7.00 0.43 3.59
C MET A 223 6.39 -0.04 4.93
N GLY A 224 5.74 -1.20 4.91
CA GLY A 224 5.14 -1.80 6.10
C GLY A 224 3.68 -1.42 6.33
N GLU A 225 3.05 -0.79 5.33
CA GLU A 225 1.63 -0.45 5.24
C GLU A 225 1.14 0.55 6.30
N PHE A 226 0.04 1.21 5.97
CA PHE A 226 -0.80 1.98 6.89
C PHE A 226 -2.26 1.71 6.48
N PRO A 227 -3.23 1.59 7.40
CA PRO A 227 -4.60 1.28 7.01
C PRO A 227 -5.20 2.36 6.10
N SER A 228 -6.10 1.98 5.18
CA SER A 228 -6.85 2.93 4.34
C SER A 228 -7.90 3.73 5.11
N GLY A 229 -8.30 3.25 6.29
CA GLY A 229 -9.09 4.02 7.25
C GLY A 229 -8.64 3.77 8.69
N TYR A 230 -8.50 4.85 9.45
CA TYR A 230 -8.06 4.87 10.83
C TYR A 230 -9.25 5.12 11.78
N HIS A 231 -9.47 4.21 12.72
CA HIS A 231 -10.54 4.35 13.72
C HIS A 231 -10.01 5.06 14.96
N VAL A 232 -10.57 6.22 15.29
CA VAL A 232 -10.11 7.04 16.41
C VAL A 232 -10.70 6.53 17.72
N ARG A 233 -9.86 6.03 18.61
CA ARG A 233 -10.30 5.55 19.94
C ARG A 233 -10.23 6.63 21.01
N GLN A 234 -11.11 6.53 22.01
CA GLN A 234 -11.10 7.43 23.16
C GLN A 234 -9.76 7.35 23.93
N GLU A 235 -9.24 6.14 24.12
CA GLU A 235 -7.94 5.92 24.77
C GLU A 235 -6.79 6.54 23.99
N GLU A 236 -6.86 6.48 22.65
CA GLU A 236 -5.86 7.07 21.78
C GLU A 236 -5.84 8.58 21.92
N ALA A 237 -6.99 9.26 21.93
CA ALA A 237 -7.04 10.70 22.16
C ALA A 237 -6.36 11.11 23.48
N VAL A 238 -6.60 10.37 24.57
CA VAL A 238 -5.92 10.60 25.86
C VAL A 238 -4.42 10.31 25.75
N PHE A 239 -4.06 9.21 25.11
CA PHE A 239 -2.68 8.80 24.89
C PHE A 239 -1.89 9.84 24.07
N TRP A 240 -2.50 10.40 23.01
CA TRP A 240 -1.91 11.46 22.18
C TRP A 240 -1.61 12.69 23.01
N ALA A 241 -2.52 13.11 23.88
CA ALA A 241 -2.29 14.25 24.78
C ALA A 241 -1.10 14.01 25.73
N VAL A 242 -0.93 12.79 26.23
CA VAL A 242 0.24 12.42 27.06
C VAL A 242 1.52 12.48 26.25
N VAL A 243 1.57 11.84 25.07
CA VAL A 243 2.77 11.82 24.22
C VAL A 243 3.15 13.22 23.75
N LYS A 244 2.17 14.05 23.34
CA LYS A 244 2.41 15.45 22.94
C LYS A 244 3.08 16.26 24.05
N LYS A 245 2.70 16.05 25.31
CA LYS A 245 3.35 16.72 26.47
C LYS A 245 4.79 16.26 26.71
N LEU A 246 5.15 15.06 26.27
CA LEU A 246 6.51 14.50 26.40
C LEU A 246 7.41 14.86 25.21
N LEU A 247 6.86 15.19 24.03
CA LEU A 247 7.64 15.57 22.84
C LEU A 247 8.70 16.65 23.06
N PRO A 248 8.50 17.69 23.90
CA PRO A 248 9.54 18.68 24.18
C PRO A 248 10.74 18.10 24.96
N SER A 249 10.56 17.03 25.73
CA SER A 249 11.61 16.43 26.57
C SER A 249 12.34 15.26 25.92
N VAL A 250 11.92 14.79 24.74
CA VAL A 250 12.49 13.58 24.10
C VAL A 250 14.00 13.64 23.81
N GLY A 251 14.59 14.84 23.71
CA GLY A 251 16.04 15.00 23.58
C GLY A 251 16.82 14.72 24.87
N LYS A 252 16.15 14.71 26.03
CA LYS A 252 16.71 14.35 27.35
C LYS A 252 16.24 12.97 27.81
N SER A 253 14.98 12.66 27.54
CA SER A 253 14.29 11.47 28.04
C SER A 253 13.43 10.87 26.93
N PRO A 254 13.87 9.78 26.28
CA PRO A 254 13.13 9.21 25.16
C PRO A 254 11.78 8.65 25.60
N VAL A 255 10.83 8.55 24.68
CA VAL A 255 9.50 7.95 24.94
C VAL A 255 9.49 6.52 24.41
N VAL A 256 9.05 5.58 25.24
CA VAL A 256 8.87 4.18 24.86
C VAL A 256 7.39 3.85 24.92
N ILE A 257 6.81 3.59 23.75
CA ILE A 257 5.42 3.21 23.54
C ILE A 257 5.30 1.69 23.60
N LEU A 258 4.58 1.23 24.61
CA LEU A 258 4.31 -0.17 24.89
C LEU A 258 2.86 -0.53 24.56
N GLY A 259 2.60 -1.81 24.38
CA GLY A 259 1.26 -2.34 24.17
C GLY A 259 1.29 -3.65 23.42
N SER A 260 0.22 -4.43 23.52
CA SER A 260 0.12 -5.73 22.87
C SER A 260 0.31 -5.64 21.34
N PRO A 261 0.73 -6.71 20.66
CA PRO A 261 0.71 -6.77 19.21
C PRO A 261 -0.67 -6.39 18.65
N GLY A 262 -0.72 -5.65 17.54
CA GLY A 262 -1.97 -5.28 16.87
C GLY A 262 -2.78 -4.12 17.50
N VAL A 263 -2.36 -3.55 18.63
CA VAL A 263 -3.11 -2.44 19.28
C VAL A 263 -2.92 -1.07 18.61
N GLY A 264 -2.25 -0.99 17.47
CA GLY A 264 -2.11 0.26 16.70
C GLY A 264 -0.87 1.12 17.01
N LYS A 265 0.14 0.60 17.73
CA LYS A 265 1.36 1.38 18.07
C LYS A 265 2.09 1.95 16.86
N SER A 266 2.29 1.13 15.84
CA SER A 266 2.95 1.52 14.58
C SER A 266 2.13 2.57 13.83
N CYS A 267 0.80 2.42 13.79
CA CYS A 267 -0.08 3.42 13.20
C CYS A 267 0.06 4.76 13.92
N PHE A 268 0.01 4.77 15.26
CA PHE A 268 0.20 5.99 16.02
C PHE A 268 1.59 6.61 15.79
N LEU A 269 2.65 5.81 15.71
CA LEU A 269 4.00 6.34 15.45
C LEU A 269 4.09 7.00 14.07
N VAL A 270 3.41 6.47 13.05
CA VAL A 270 3.27 7.11 11.73
C VAL A 270 2.51 8.44 11.85
N LEU A 271 1.35 8.47 12.50
CA LEU A 271 0.58 9.71 12.70
C LEU A 271 1.41 10.76 13.44
N LEU A 272 2.13 10.35 14.47
CA LEU A 272 3.03 11.20 15.25
C LEU A 272 4.16 11.79 14.39
N ALA A 273 4.73 11.00 13.48
CA ALA A 273 5.80 11.45 12.60
C ALA A 273 5.34 12.60 11.69
N PHE A 274 4.20 12.42 11.01
CA PHE A 274 3.61 13.45 10.16
C PHE A 274 3.13 14.67 10.95
N TYR A 275 2.52 14.45 12.11
CA TYR A 275 2.11 15.54 13.01
C TYR A 275 3.30 16.42 13.41
N VAL A 276 4.40 15.80 13.84
CA VAL A 276 5.61 16.52 14.24
C VAL A 276 6.27 17.23 13.06
N ALA A 277 6.32 16.59 11.89
CA ALA A 277 6.92 17.19 10.70
C ALA A 277 6.11 18.40 10.21
N CYS A 278 4.78 18.26 10.06
CA CYS A 278 3.91 19.31 9.51
C CYS A 278 3.56 20.41 10.53
N PHE A 279 3.23 20.07 11.78
CA PHE A 279 2.72 21.05 12.75
C PHE A 279 3.77 21.57 13.71
N GLN A 280 4.78 20.75 14.06
CA GLN A 280 5.91 21.23 14.88
C GLN A 280 7.09 21.71 14.03
N LYS A 281 7.06 21.50 12.70
CA LYS A 281 8.11 21.89 11.74
C LYS A 281 9.47 21.35 12.14
N ARG A 282 9.49 20.10 12.60
CA ARG A 282 10.72 19.42 13.02
C ARG A 282 11.08 18.36 11.99
N LYS A 283 12.37 18.21 11.74
CA LYS A 283 12.93 17.06 11.04
C LYS A 283 12.57 15.78 11.78
N VAL A 284 12.03 14.79 11.07
CA VAL A 284 11.69 13.47 11.64
C VAL A 284 12.33 12.38 10.80
N LEU A 285 12.98 11.43 11.47
CA LEU A 285 13.53 10.23 10.84
C LEU A 285 12.81 9.01 11.40
N VAL A 286 12.03 8.33 10.58
CA VAL A 286 11.35 7.08 10.93
C VAL A 286 12.19 5.91 10.44
N ILE A 287 12.54 5.00 11.35
CA ILE A 287 13.23 3.74 11.05
C ILE A 287 12.27 2.60 11.42
N ARG A 288 11.81 1.86 10.42
CA ARG A 288 10.78 0.84 10.58
C ARG A 288 11.27 -0.51 10.10
N GLN A 289 11.20 -1.50 10.96
CA GLN A 289 11.47 -2.89 10.59
C GLN A 289 10.28 -3.46 9.79
N LEU A 290 10.56 -4.02 8.61
CA LEU A 290 9.57 -4.69 7.77
C LEU A 290 9.43 -6.17 8.15
N LYS A 291 8.24 -6.75 7.94
CA LYS A 291 7.90 -8.11 8.39
C LYS A 291 8.41 -9.24 7.49
N GLU A 292 8.99 -8.94 6.33
CA GLU A 292 9.50 -9.97 5.41
C GLU A 292 10.90 -10.45 5.81
N GLY A 293 11.15 -11.76 5.66
CA GLY A 293 12.37 -12.45 6.09
C GLY A 293 13.67 -11.79 5.63
N ASP A 294 14.71 -11.91 6.47
CA ASP A 294 15.95 -11.11 6.51
C ASP A 294 15.72 -9.60 6.74
N ARG A 295 15.29 -9.23 7.96
CA ARG A 295 15.26 -7.87 8.57
C ARG A 295 15.51 -6.68 7.60
N LYS A 296 14.61 -6.47 6.64
CA LYS A 296 14.65 -5.29 5.75
C LYS A 296 14.06 -4.08 6.47
N ASN A 297 14.69 -2.92 6.30
CA ASN A 297 14.27 -1.70 6.98
C ASN A 297 13.75 -0.66 5.98
N ALA A 298 12.64 -0.02 6.33
CA ALA A 298 12.20 1.21 5.68
C ALA A 298 12.69 2.41 6.49
N VAL A 299 13.30 3.37 5.81
CA VAL A 299 13.73 4.63 6.40
C VAL A 299 13.03 5.76 5.66
N VAL A 300 12.34 6.59 6.44
CA VAL A 300 11.61 7.75 5.93
C VAL A 300 12.09 8.99 6.69
N PHE A 301 12.67 9.93 5.97
CA PHE A 301 13.05 11.23 6.48
C PHE A 301 12.03 12.27 6.01
N LEU A 302 11.36 12.89 6.97
CA LEU A 302 10.39 13.96 6.78
C LEU A 302 11.09 15.29 7.06
N GLU A 303 11.24 16.12 6.04
CA GLU A 303 11.82 17.45 6.17
C GLU A 303 10.70 18.41 6.58
N GLY A 304 10.55 18.64 7.90
CA GLY A 304 9.64 19.67 8.39
C GLY A 304 10.06 21.04 7.86
N GLU A 305 9.21 21.68 7.08
CA GLU A 305 9.51 22.97 6.44
C GLU A 305 9.31 24.15 7.39
N ASP A 306 10.22 25.12 7.35
CA ASP A 306 10.04 26.46 7.94
C ASP A 306 9.12 27.31 7.05
N GLY A 307 7.82 27.02 7.05
CA GLY A 307 6.79 27.75 6.29
C GLY A 307 5.54 28.03 7.11
N GLU A 308 4.84 29.14 6.85
CA GLU A 308 3.60 29.49 7.57
C GLU A 308 2.46 28.58 7.09
N GLN A 309 2.17 27.50 7.84
CA GLN A 309 1.09 26.58 7.53
C GLN A 309 -0.21 27.09 8.16
N SER A 310 -1.19 27.42 7.34
CA SER A 310 -2.55 27.70 7.79
C SER A 310 -3.33 26.39 7.98
N THR A 311 -4.09 26.31 9.07
CA THR A 311 -5.01 25.20 9.35
C THR A 311 -5.96 24.98 8.17
N GLY A 312 -6.02 23.75 7.64
CA GLY A 312 -6.94 23.35 6.56
C GLY A 312 -6.39 23.39 5.13
N THR A 313 -5.12 23.74 4.93
CA THR A 313 -4.44 23.60 3.63
C THR A 313 -3.66 22.28 3.58
N PRO A 314 -3.61 21.56 2.44
CA PRO A 314 -2.81 20.35 2.30
C PRO A 314 -1.37 20.53 2.78
N CYS A 315 -0.85 19.59 3.59
CA CYS A 315 0.53 19.66 4.06
C CYS A 315 1.46 19.28 2.92
N LYS A 316 2.25 20.25 2.44
CA LYS A 316 3.36 20.01 1.53
C LYS A 316 4.59 19.64 2.33
N LEU A 317 5.15 18.48 2.01
CA LEU A 317 6.26 17.92 2.75
C LEU A 317 7.28 17.30 1.80
N SER A 318 8.52 17.77 1.88
CA SER A 318 9.65 17.10 1.25
C SER A 318 9.99 15.84 2.04
N VAL A 319 9.88 14.69 1.38
CA VAL A 319 10.13 13.39 2.00
C VAL A 319 11.20 12.64 1.24
N TYR A 320 12.12 12.04 1.98
CA TYR A 320 13.13 11.14 1.46
C TYR A 320 12.85 9.75 2.01
N ARG A 321 12.72 8.77 1.14
CA ARG A 321 12.41 7.40 1.56
C ARG A 321 13.25 6.35 0.86
N ALA A 322 13.51 5.27 1.56
CA ALA A 322 14.11 4.06 1.02
C ALA A 322 13.65 2.85 1.82
N PHE A 323 13.73 1.67 1.21
CA PHE A 323 13.37 0.40 1.81
C PHE A 323 14.46 -0.63 1.52
N SER A 324 14.48 -1.72 2.29
CA SER A 324 15.55 -2.74 2.25
C SER A 324 16.94 -2.21 2.63
N LEU A 325 17.01 -1.21 3.52
CA LEU A 325 18.28 -0.68 4.02
C LEU A 325 18.85 -1.58 5.12
N ASP A 326 20.17 -1.77 5.10
CA ASP A 326 20.91 -2.46 6.16
C ASP A 326 21.34 -1.49 7.29
N GLU A 327 22.02 -2.00 8.32
CA GLU A 327 22.46 -1.19 9.46
C GLU A 327 23.50 -0.12 9.07
N VAL A 328 24.33 -0.38 8.07
CA VAL A 328 25.37 0.54 7.59
C VAL A 328 24.72 1.70 6.83
N ASP A 329 23.72 1.39 6.02
CA ASP A 329 22.95 2.40 5.31
C ASP A 329 22.17 3.29 6.29
N ILE A 330 21.54 2.70 7.32
CA ILE A 330 20.86 3.47 8.38
C ILE A 330 21.83 4.41 9.10
N ASP A 331 23.02 3.94 9.47
CA ASP A 331 24.03 4.76 10.13
C ASP A 331 24.50 5.92 9.23
N ALA A 332 24.69 5.66 7.94
CA ALA A 332 25.02 6.70 6.96
C ALA A 332 23.90 7.74 6.82
N VAL A 333 22.62 7.32 6.73
CA VAL A 333 21.48 8.25 6.72
C VAL A 333 21.50 9.14 7.97
N ARG A 334 21.78 8.58 9.14
CA ARG A 334 21.78 9.32 10.42
C ARG A 334 22.93 10.30 10.58
N LYS A 335 24.09 10.00 9.98
CA LYS A 335 25.28 10.86 10.01
C LYS A 335 25.25 11.99 8.98
N ALA A 336 24.43 11.84 7.93
CA ALA A 336 24.30 12.85 6.89
C ALA A 336 23.84 14.20 7.46
N GLU A 337 24.45 15.28 6.97
CA GLU A 337 24.17 16.63 7.45
C GLU A 337 22.68 17.01 7.29
N MET A 338 22.01 16.52 6.24
CA MET A 338 20.60 16.84 6.01
C MET A 338 19.64 16.27 7.07
N THR A 339 19.92 15.09 7.63
CA THR A 339 19.09 14.45 8.67
C THR A 339 19.56 14.81 10.08
N ARG A 340 20.63 15.60 10.19
CA ARG A 340 21.17 16.01 11.49
C ARG A 340 20.11 16.81 12.27
N GLY A 341 19.99 16.50 13.55
CA GLY A 341 18.99 17.10 14.44
C GLY A 341 17.58 16.50 14.31
N SER A 342 17.38 15.46 13.52
CA SER A 342 16.07 14.81 13.40
C SER A 342 15.59 14.17 14.70
N LEU A 343 14.29 14.22 14.93
CA LEU A 343 13.60 13.32 15.83
C LEU A 343 13.56 11.92 15.23
N VAL A 344 14.35 11.02 15.80
CA VAL A 344 14.40 9.60 15.44
C VAL A 344 13.29 8.79 16.11
N LEU A 345 12.37 8.25 15.31
CA LEU A 345 11.24 7.40 15.69
C LEU A 345 11.53 5.97 15.20
N ILE A 346 11.45 4.98 16.10
CA ILE A 346 11.77 3.58 15.81
C ILE A 346 10.53 2.71 15.97
N ASP A 347 10.23 1.91 14.95
CA ASP A 347 9.09 1.00 14.91
C ASP A 347 9.51 -0.43 14.57
N GLY A 348 8.84 -1.41 15.18
CA GLY A 348 9.00 -2.84 14.90
C GLY A 348 10.09 -3.54 15.70
N TYR A 349 11.03 -2.82 16.32
CA TYR A 349 12.15 -3.43 17.05
C TYR A 349 11.84 -3.75 18.53
N THR A 350 12.51 -4.76 19.06
CA THR A 350 12.51 -5.06 20.50
C THR A 350 13.55 -4.22 21.25
N GLN A 351 13.44 -4.16 22.58
CA GLN A 351 14.47 -3.52 23.41
C GLN A 351 15.85 -4.19 23.19
N SER A 352 15.89 -5.51 22.99
CA SER A 352 17.13 -6.25 22.73
C SER A 352 17.75 -5.87 21.40
N ASP A 353 16.95 -5.71 20.35
CA ASP A 353 17.44 -5.28 19.04
C ASP A 353 18.06 -3.87 19.10
N VAL A 354 17.38 -2.94 19.76
CA VAL A 354 17.87 -1.56 19.94
C VAL A 354 19.15 -1.51 20.80
N LYS A 355 19.27 -2.40 21.80
CA LYS A 355 20.50 -2.52 22.59
C LYS A 355 21.64 -3.10 21.76
N ALA A 356 21.36 -4.08 20.91
CA ALA A 356 22.37 -4.75 20.09
C ALA A 356 22.89 -3.90 18.92
N SER A 357 22.08 -2.94 18.43
CA SER A 357 22.40 -2.16 17.24
C SER A 357 22.66 -0.69 17.59
N ASP A 358 23.89 -0.21 17.33
CA ASP A 358 24.25 1.18 17.58
C ASP A 358 23.59 2.14 16.58
N CYS A 359 23.25 1.71 15.36
CA CYS A 359 22.58 2.57 14.37
C CYS A 359 21.13 2.90 14.77
N LEU A 360 20.53 2.13 15.69
CA LEU A 360 19.22 2.41 16.28
C LEU A 360 19.31 3.38 17.48
N ARG A 361 20.52 3.77 17.92
CA ARG A 361 20.73 4.68 19.05
C ARG A 361 21.48 5.95 18.64
N PRO A 362 21.21 7.11 19.28
CA PRO A 362 20.09 7.37 20.19
C PRO A 362 18.73 7.39 19.45
N PHE A 363 17.64 7.17 20.16
CA PHE A 363 16.28 7.34 19.62
C PHE A 363 15.49 8.31 20.51
N HIS A 364 14.43 8.89 19.97
CA HIS A 364 13.55 9.81 20.68
C HIS A 364 12.21 9.17 21.03
N VAL A 365 11.69 8.31 20.13
CA VAL A 365 10.48 7.53 20.36
C VAL A 365 10.71 6.09 19.87
N LEU A 366 10.33 5.10 20.67
CA LEU A 366 10.36 3.69 20.32
C LEU A 366 8.97 3.08 20.49
N ALA A 367 8.39 2.52 19.44
CA ALA A 367 7.21 1.66 19.51
C ALA A 367 7.63 0.18 19.51
N THR A 368 7.31 -0.55 20.58
CA THR A 368 7.74 -1.95 20.72
C THR A 368 6.66 -2.85 21.31
N SER A 369 6.56 -4.07 20.78
CA SER A 369 5.51 -5.05 21.12
C SER A 369 5.84 -5.90 22.36
N CYS A 370 6.88 -5.56 23.11
CA CYS A 370 7.39 -6.34 24.24
C CYS A 370 7.41 -5.54 25.54
N GLN A 371 7.72 -6.21 26.66
CA GLN A 371 8.04 -5.54 27.91
C GLN A 371 9.38 -4.80 27.75
N TYR A 372 9.40 -3.50 28.01
CA TYR A 372 10.63 -2.72 28.10
C TYR A 372 11.10 -2.72 29.55
N ASP A 373 12.20 -3.43 29.81
CA ASP A 373 12.78 -3.52 31.14
C ASP A 373 13.57 -2.24 31.43
N LYS A 374 12.95 -1.37 32.23
CA LYS A 374 13.47 -0.04 32.55
C LYS A 374 14.34 -0.17 33.79
N LYS A 375 15.65 0.06 33.64
CA LYS A 375 16.59 0.15 34.77
C LYS A 375 16.40 1.46 35.54
N SER A 376 16.90 1.52 36.76
CA SER A 376 16.74 2.67 37.67
C SER A 376 17.33 3.98 37.11
N ASP A 377 18.35 3.88 36.28
CA ASP A 377 19.08 4.97 35.63
C ASP A 377 18.59 5.30 34.22
N ASP A 378 17.65 4.52 33.67
CA ASP A 378 17.10 4.76 32.34
C ASP A 378 16.18 6.00 32.35
N PRO A 379 16.48 7.06 31.59
CA PRO A 379 15.67 8.28 31.57
C PRO A 379 14.37 8.12 30.78
N ALA A 380 14.11 6.98 30.14
CA ALA A 380 12.97 6.80 29.24
C ALA A 380 11.61 6.93 29.95
N HIS A 381 10.69 7.66 29.33
CA HIS A 381 9.28 7.71 29.69
C HIS A 381 8.55 6.53 29.06
N LYS A 382 8.08 5.59 29.88
CA LYS A 382 7.23 4.49 29.42
C LYS A 382 5.78 4.96 29.35
N VAL A 383 5.16 4.80 28.19
CA VAL A 383 3.74 5.04 27.97
C VAL A 383 3.12 3.79 27.37
N VAL A 384 1.90 3.44 27.78
CA VAL A 384 1.22 2.23 27.33
C VAL A 384 0.04 2.63 26.46
N LEU A 385 0.05 2.20 25.20
CA LEU A 385 -1.12 2.27 24.34
C LEU A 385 -2.05 1.10 24.70
N PRO A 386 -3.24 1.38 25.25
CA PRO A 386 -4.11 0.32 25.75
C PRO A 386 -4.71 -0.51 24.61
N ALA A 387 -5.12 -1.72 24.99
CA ALA A 387 -5.85 -2.62 24.11
C ALA A 387 -7.19 -2.01 23.69
N TRP A 388 -7.75 -2.55 22.61
CA TRP A 388 -9.08 -2.17 22.14
C TRP A 388 -10.13 -2.48 23.21
N ARG A 389 -11.05 -1.54 23.44
CA ARG A 389 -12.31 -1.90 24.10
C ARG A 389 -13.06 -2.86 23.21
N PHE A 390 -13.77 -3.79 23.81
CA PHE A 390 -14.57 -4.75 23.07
C PHE A 390 -15.61 -4.05 22.17
N GLU A 391 -16.25 -3.00 22.65
CA GLU A 391 -17.24 -2.21 21.90
C GLU A 391 -16.62 -1.53 20.67
N ASP A 392 -15.45 -0.89 20.82
CA ASP A 392 -14.74 -0.24 19.71
C ASP A 392 -14.25 -1.28 18.69
N LEU A 393 -13.75 -2.42 19.16
CA LEU A 393 -13.33 -3.51 18.28
C LEU A 393 -14.53 -4.12 17.53
N LEU A 394 -15.65 -4.31 18.21
CA LEU A 394 -16.88 -4.81 17.61
C LEU A 394 -17.41 -3.81 16.57
N GLY A 395 -17.45 -2.52 16.91
CA GLY A 395 -17.80 -1.45 15.98
C GLY A 395 -16.90 -1.46 14.75
N TYR A 396 -15.57 -1.51 14.97
CA TYR A 396 -14.60 -1.63 13.89
C TYR A 396 -14.84 -2.86 13.01
N VAL A 397 -15.04 -4.05 13.60
CA VAL A 397 -15.29 -5.27 12.83
C VAL A 397 -16.61 -5.20 12.05
N LEU A 398 -17.67 -4.64 12.64
CA LEU A 398 -18.97 -4.48 11.98
C LEU A 398 -18.95 -3.45 10.86
N SER A 399 -18.11 -2.42 10.96
CA SER A 399 -17.95 -1.39 9.92
C SER A 399 -16.98 -1.79 8.79
N ASN A 400 -16.25 -2.90 8.93
CA ASN A 400 -15.30 -3.40 7.93
C ASN A 400 -15.66 -4.84 7.45
N ARG A 401 -16.92 -5.26 7.64
CA ARG A 401 -17.53 -6.46 7.02
C ARG A 401 -18.46 -6.03 5.91
#